data_AF-A0A7S4P958-F1
#
_entry.id   AF-A0A7S4P958-F1
#
_cell.length_a   1.000
_cell.length_b   1.000
_cell.length_c   1.000
_cell.angle_alpha   90.00
_cell.angle_beta   90.00
_cell.angle_gamma   90.00
#
_symmetry.space_group_name_H-M   'P 1'
#
loop_
_entity.id
_entity.type
_entity.pdbx_description
1 polymer ?
#
loop_
_entity_poly.entity_id
_entity_poly.type
_entity_poly.pdbx_seq_one_letter_code
_entity_poly.pdbx_strand_id
1 'polypeptide(L)'
;GSSGSSGSGSGGGLVRLATNFKVIGAGSCGVVYEGVLNGEPIALKVVPEGDPEAKIEMSREVKIYEHLKGVQGEIIPRMLWSGNLFFNGHEFYGIATSLCAPVTTFTDEEKKTTLEVLHRNDVVHGDIRKANFVRSPEGKLFLIDFGRSQIVN
;
A
#
# COMPACT_ATOMS: atom_id res chain seq x y z
N GLY A 1 -13.11 44.52 21.01
CA GLY A 1 -13.81 44.11 19.78
C GLY A 1 -12.79 43.60 18.80
N SER A 2 -13.10 42.44 18.22
CA SER A 2 -12.66 41.77 16.97
C SER A 2 -11.56 42.47 16.14
N SER A 3 -10.60 41.80 15.50
CA SER A 3 -10.64 40.58 14.68
C SER A 3 -9.18 40.08 14.53
N GLY A 4 -8.83 38.80 14.47
CA GLY A 4 -9.32 37.81 13.50
C GLY A 4 -8.38 37.76 12.30
N SER A 5 -7.54 36.73 12.20
CA SER A 5 -7.24 36.02 10.95
C SER A 5 -6.38 34.79 11.22
N SER A 6 -7.09 33.68 11.34
CA SER A 6 -6.60 32.33 11.10
C SER A 6 -6.10 32.22 9.66
N GLY A 7 -4.95 31.57 9.49
CA GLY A 7 -4.39 31.26 8.18
C GLY A 7 -3.47 30.06 8.26
N SER A 8 -3.91 28.98 8.92
CA SER A 8 -3.29 27.66 8.71
C SER A 8 -3.74 27.16 7.34
N GLY A 9 -3.06 27.63 6.29
CA GLY A 9 -3.09 26.99 5.00
C GLY A 9 -2.47 25.61 5.18
N SER A 10 -3.31 24.57 5.26
CA SER A 10 -2.87 23.19 5.10
C SER A 10 -2.22 23.09 3.74
N GLY A 11 -0.90 23.11 3.73
CA GLY A 11 -0.08 22.86 2.55
C GLY A 11 -0.40 21.46 2.06
N GLY A 12 -1.34 21.36 1.12
CA GLY A 12 -1.46 20.22 0.22
C GLY A 12 -0.18 20.20 -0.61
N GLY A 13 0.88 19.63 -0.04
CA GLY A 13 2.14 19.44 -0.74
C GLY A 13 1.83 18.66 -2.00
N LEU A 14 2.07 19.29 -3.16
CA LEU A 14 1.98 18.60 -4.44
C LEU A 14 2.88 17.38 -4.34
N VAL A 15 2.25 16.21 -4.31
CA VAL A 15 2.91 14.91 -4.35
C VAL A 15 3.57 14.81 -5.71
N ARG A 16 4.90 15.04 -5.77
CA ARG A 16 5.66 14.92 -7.01
C ARG A 16 5.94 13.44 -7.25
N LEU A 17 5.02 12.79 -7.96
CA LEU A 17 5.25 11.47 -8.52
C LEU A 17 6.24 11.61 -9.69
N ALA A 18 7.34 10.86 -9.66
CA ALA A 18 8.30 10.85 -10.75
C ALA A 18 7.65 10.27 -12.03
N THR A 19 8.03 10.77 -13.21
CA THR A 19 7.44 10.42 -14.51
C THR A 19 7.93 9.08 -15.09
N ASN A 20 8.90 8.42 -14.45
CA ASN A 20 9.53 7.18 -14.94
C ASN A 20 9.00 5.97 -14.17
N PHE A 21 7.73 5.65 -14.39
CA PHE A 21 7.13 4.46 -13.83
C PHE A 21 7.49 3.20 -14.63
N LYS A 22 7.95 2.16 -13.93
CA LYS A 22 8.20 0.84 -14.53
C LYS A 22 7.19 -0.16 -13.98
N VAL A 23 6.51 -0.89 -14.86
CA VAL A 23 5.63 -1.98 -14.41
C VAL A 23 6.49 -3.07 -13.77
N ILE A 24 6.23 -3.36 -12.49
CA ILE A 24 6.92 -4.41 -11.73
C ILE A 24 6.01 -5.59 -11.40
N GLY A 25 4.70 -5.43 -11.59
CA GLY A 25 3.74 -6.50 -11.40
C GLY A 25 2.37 -6.13 -11.97
N ALA A 26 1.60 -7.15 -12.33
CA ALA A 26 0.18 -7.04 -12.62
C ALA A 26 -0.53 -8.05 -11.72
N GLY A 27 -1.36 -7.55 -10.81
CA GLY A 27 -2.17 -8.37 -9.92
C GLY A 27 -3.59 -8.54 -10.47
N SER A 28 -4.45 -9.25 -9.73
CA SER A 28 -5.86 -9.43 -10.07
C SER A 28 -6.64 -8.12 -10.16
N CYS A 29 -6.22 -7.09 -9.42
CA CYS A 29 -6.96 -5.84 -9.28
C CYS A 29 -6.32 -4.64 -9.98
N GLY A 30 -5.16 -4.77 -10.62
CA GLY A 30 -4.49 -3.62 -11.23
C GLY A 30 -2.99 -3.80 -11.50
N VAL A 31 -2.36 -2.70 -11.91
CA VAL A 31 -0.94 -2.65 -12.28
C VAL A 31 -0.14 -2.01 -11.14
N VAL A 32 1.01 -2.60 -10.83
CA VAL A 32 1.97 -2.09 -9.86
C VAL A 32 3.14 -1.47 -10.60
N TYR A 33 3.40 -0.20 -10.30
CA TYR A 33 4.47 0.59 -10.87
C TYR A 33 5.54 0.87 -9.82
N GLU A 34 6.79 0.64 -10.17
CA GLU A 34 7.94 1.17 -9.43
C GLU A 34 8.13 2.64 -9.80
N GLY A 35 8.32 3.49 -8.81
CA GLY A 35 8.55 4.92 -9.00
C GLY A 35 9.26 5.55 -7.82
N VAL A 36 9.31 6.88 -7.81
CA VAL A 36 9.92 7.66 -6.73
C VAL A 36 8.92 8.70 -6.24
N LEU A 37 8.78 8.79 -4.91
CA LEU A 37 7.93 9.74 -4.23
C LEU A 37 8.75 10.55 -3.22
N ASN A 38 8.87 11.86 -3.42
CA ASN A 38 9.67 12.74 -2.56
C ASN A 38 11.14 12.28 -2.38
N GLY A 39 11.70 11.60 -3.38
CA GLY A 39 13.06 11.04 -3.32
C GLY A 39 13.14 9.59 -2.84
N GLU A 40 12.04 9.03 -2.32
CA GLU A 40 11.98 7.66 -1.81
C GLU A 40 11.46 6.67 -2.86
N PRO A 41 12.07 5.48 -3.02
CA PRO A 41 11.57 4.46 -3.94
C PRO A 41 10.26 3.84 -3.44
N ILE A 42 9.27 3.78 -4.34
CA ILE A 42 7.91 3.30 -4.03
C ILE A 42 7.42 2.23 -5.00
N ALA A 43 6.49 1.40 -4.50
CA ALA A 43 5.58 0.61 -5.31
C ALA A 43 4.20 1.27 -5.29
N LEU A 44 3.73 1.73 -6.45
CA LEU A 44 2.44 2.37 -6.67
C LEU A 44 1.49 1.36 -7.31
N LYS A 45 0.45 0.94 -6.58
CA LYS A 45 -0.65 0.11 -7.12
C LYS A 45 -1.83 1.02 -7.39
N VAL A 46 -2.35 0.99 -8.61
CA VAL A 46 -3.50 1.81 -9.04
C VAL A 46 -4.54 0.96 -9.75
N VAL A 47 -5.80 1.37 -9.61
CA VAL A 47 -6.95 0.78 -10.29
C VAL A 47 -7.71 1.87 -11.05
N PRO A 48 -8.22 1.58 -12.25
CA PRO A 48 -9.03 2.53 -13.00
C PRO A 48 -10.37 2.77 -12.28
N GLU A 49 -10.88 4.01 -12.31
CA GLU A 49 -12.17 4.31 -11.69
C GLU A 49 -13.34 3.49 -12.28
N GLY A 50 -13.27 3.15 -13.57
CA GLY A 50 -14.31 2.39 -14.27
C GLY A 50 -14.44 0.92 -13.85
N ASP A 51 -13.62 0.43 -12.93
CA ASP A 51 -13.64 -0.94 -12.43
C ASP A 51 -14.10 -0.97 -10.96
N PRO A 52 -15.41 -1.18 -10.71
CA PRO A 52 -15.96 -1.11 -9.35
C PRO A 52 -15.44 -2.23 -8.46
N GLU A 53 -15.17 -3.42 -9.00
CA GLU A 53 -14.65 -4.56 -8.25
C GLU A 53 -13.24 -4.27 -7.76
N ALA A 54 -12.38 -3.78 -8.67
CA ALA A 54 -11.02 -3.37 -8.33
C ALA A 54 -11.01 -2.21 -7.31
N LYS A 55 -11.93 -1.25 -7.43
CA LYS A 55 -12.07 -0.13 -6.48
C LYS A 55 -12.46 -0.62 -5.08
N ILE A 56 -13.33 -1.64 -4.97
CA ILE A 56 -13.70 -2.25 -3.69
C ILE A 56 -12.48 -2.92 -3.05
N GLU A 57 -11.73 -3.72 -3.81
CA GLU A 57 -10.54 -4.40 -3.30
C GLU A 57 -9.44 -3.41 -2.88
N MET A 58 -9.19 -2.37 -3.70
CA MET A 58 -8.25 -1.30 -3.36
C MET A 58 -8.67 -0.55 -2.09
N SER A 59 -9.95 -0.25 -1.94
CA SER A 59 -10.48 0.42 -0.74
C SER A 59 -10.30 -0.44 0.52
N ARG A 60 -10.49 -1.75 0.42
CA ARG A 60 -10.21 -2.69 1.52
C ARG A 60 -8.73 -2.69 1.86
N GLU A 61 -7.86 -2.76 0.86
CA GLU A 61 -6.41 -2.74 1.06
C GLU A 61 -5.97 -1.48 1.81
N VAL A 62 -6.38 -0.29 1.35
CA VAL A 62 -6.09 0.98 2.03
C VAL A 62 -6.60 0.96 3.49
N LYS A 63 -7.82 0.47 3.73
CA LYS A 63 -8.38 0.37 5.09
C LYS A 63 -7.54 -0.54 6.00
N ILE A 64 -7.02 -1.65 5.48
CA ILE A 64 -6.18 -2.57 6.24
C ILE A 64 -4.82 -1.94 6.54
N TYR A 65 -4.20 -1.25 5.58
CA TYR A 65 -2.96 -0.51 5.82
C TYR A 65 -3.14 0.57 6.90
N GLU A 66 -4.27 1.30 6.88
CA GLU A 66 -4.62 2.28 7.92
C GLU A 66 -4.80 1.63 9.29
N HIS A 67 -5.44 0.47 9.37
CA HIS A 67 -5.61 -0.30 10.61
C HIS A 67 -4.27 -0.82 11.16
N LEU A 68 -3.37 -1.24 10.28
CA LEU A 68 -2.06 -1.82 10.61
C LEU A 68 -0.94 -0.78 10.75
N LYS A 69 -1.25 0.51 10.95
CA LYS A 69 -0.26 1.58 11.10
C LYS A 69 0.86 1.27 12.11
N GLY A 70 0.51 0.61 13.22
CA GLY A 70 1.46 0.27 14.27
C GLY A 70 2.53 -0.77 13.87
N VAL A 71 2.29 -1.55 12.82
CA VAL A 71 3.17 -2.65 12.38
C VAL A 71 3.72 -2.47 10.96
N GLN A 72 3.50 -1.29 10.37
CA GLN A 72 4.11 -0.89 9.11
C GLN A 72 5.63 -0.77 9.22
N GLY A 73 6.36 -1.40 8.31
CA GLY A 73 7.82 -1.55 8.35
C GLY A 73 8.32 -2.74 9.20
N GLU A 74 7.41 -3.51 9.78
CA GLU A 74 7.72 -4.73 10.53
C GLU A 74 7.23 -5.98 9.80
N ILE A 75 5.94 -6.03 9.46
CA ILE A 75 5.31 -7.17 8.77
C ILE A 75 4.61 -6.81 7.46
N ILE A 76 4.47 -5.51 7.18
CA ILE A 76 3.92 -4.97 5.94
C ILE A 76 4.75 -3.76 5.50
N PRO A 77 4.77 -3.39 4.21
CA PRO A 77 5.42 -2.16 3.75
C PRO A 77 4.84 -0.91 4.42
N ARG A 78 5.59 0.20 4.46
CA ARG A 78 5.02 1.48 4.92
C ARG A 78 4.14 2.06 3.84
N MET A 79 2.94 2.50 4.19
CA MET A 79 2.06 3.26 3.29
C MET A 79 2.50 4.72 3.30
N LEU A 80 2.90 5.22 2.13
CA LEU A 80 3.41 6.57 1.96
C LEU A 80 2.35 7.52 1.40
N TRP A 81 1.42 6.98 0.61
CA TRP A 81 0.33 7.74 0.02
C TRP A 81 -0.83 6.81 -0.33
N SER A 82 -2.05 7.32 -0.29
CA SER A 82 -3.24 6.70 -0.87
C SER A 82 -4.21 7.79 -1.30
N GLY A 83 -4.98 7.55 -2.36
CA GLY A 83 -5.92 8.55 -2.88
C GLY A 83 -6.21 8.42 -4.37
N ASN A 84 -6.82 9.48 -4.92
CA ASN A 84 -7.11 9.60 -6.34
C ASN A 84 -5.94 10.25 -7.09
N LEU A 85 -5.75 9.82 -8.33
CA LEU A 85 -4.73 10.29 -9.26
C LEU A 85 -5.39 10.61 -10.60
N PHE A 86 -4.96 11.69 -11.24
CA PHE A 86 -5.36 12.01 -12.59
C PHE A 86 -4.16 11.91 -13.51
N PHE A 87 -4.24 11.06 -14.53
CA PHE A 87 -3.17 10.86 -15.50
C PHE A 87 -3.74 10.70 -16.90
N ASN A 88 -3.23 11.46 -17.87
CA ASN A 88 -3.69 11.47 -19.26
C ASN A 88 -5.22 11.60 -19.44
N GLY A 89 -5.89 12.37 -18.57
CA GLY A 89 -7.34 12.55 -18.62
C GLY A 89 -8.16 11.42 -18.03
N HIS A 90 -7.52 10.43 -17.40
CA HIS A 90 -8.18 9.32 -16.69
C HIS A 90 -7.95 9.43 -15.18
N GLU A 91 -9.00 9.10 -14.42
CA GLU A 91 -8.93 9.00 -12.95
C GLU A 91 -8.59 7.57 -12.51
N PHE A 92 -7.70 7.48 -11.53
CA PHE A 92 -7.30 6.25 -10.88
C PHE A 92 -7.40 6.42 -9.37
N TYR A 93 -7.63 5.32 -8.66
CA TYR A 93 -7.51 5.25 -7.21
C TYR A 93 -6.38 4.27 -6.85
N GLY A 94 -5.58 4.58 -5.82
CA GLY A 94 -4.44 3.73 -5.53
C GLY A 94 -3.77 3.98 -4.19
N ILE A 95 -2.71 3.21 -3.98
CA ILE A 95 -1.86 3.20 -2.79
C ILE A 95 -0.40 3.13 -3.22
N ALA A 96 0.45 3.93 -2.57
CA ALA A 96 1.89 3.87 -2.70
C ALA A 96 2.50 3.38 -1.40
N THR A 97 3.36 2.36 -1.49
CA THR A 97 4.11 1.83 -0.36
C THR A 97 5.61 1.85 -0.60
N SER A 98 6.41 1.65 0.45
CA SER A 98 7.85 1.42 0.31
C SER A 98 8.12 0.28 -0.68
N LEU A 99 9.08 0.48 -1.59
CA LEU A 99 9.47 -0.51 -2.58
C LEU A 99 10.06 -1.76 -1.90
N CYS A 100 9.56 -2.93 -2.31
CA CYS A 100 10.00 -4.24 -1.82
C CYS A 100 10.26 -5.18 -3.00
N ALA A 101 11.10 -6.20 -2.80
CA ALA A 101 11.42 -7.18 -3.83
C ALA A 101 10.60 -8.47 -3.65
N PRO A 102 10.23 -9.20 -4.71
CA PRO A 102 9.58 -10.50 -4.58
C PRO A 102 10.51 -11.50 -3.87
N VAL A 103 9.93 -12.37 -3.01
CA VAL A 103 10.72 -13.40 -2.32
C VAL A 103 10.81 -14.69 -3.13
N THR A 104 12.01 -15.28 -3.18
CA THR A 104 12.21 -16.63 -3.71
C THR A 104 12.06 -17.70 -2.63
N THR A 105 12.38 -17.39 -1.38
CA THR A 105 12.22 -18.30 -0.23
C THR A 105 12.03 -17.49 1.06
N PHE A 106 11.43 -18.12 2.07
CA PHE A 106 11.36 -17.66 3.46
C PHE A 106 11.18 -18.89 4.34
N THR A 107 11.53 -18.79 5.62
CA THR A 107 11.36 -19.88 6.57
C THR A 107 9.92 -19.95 7.09
N ASP A 108 9.53 -21.12 7.61
CA ASP A 108 8.24 -21.28 8.28
C ASP A 108 8.14 -20.38 9.53
N GLU A 109 9.25 -20.11 10.20
CA GLU A 109 9.30 -19.23 11.37
C GLU A 109 9.06 -17.77 11.00
N GLU A 110 9.64 -17.29 9.90
CA GLU A 110 9.36 -15.94 9.36
C GLU A 110 7.89 -15.80 9.02
N LYS A 111 7.35 -16.75 8.24
CA LYS A 111 5.93 -16.76 7.87
C LYS A 111 5.03 -16.77 9.11
N LYS A 112 5.32 -17.64 10.08
CA LYS A 112 4.55 -17.76 11.32
C LYS A 112 4.55 -16.44 12.08
N THR A 113 5.73 -15.83 12.27
CA THR A 113 5.87 -14.55 12.99
C THR A 113 5.08 -13.44 12.30
N THR A 114 5.19 -13.31 10.97
CA THR A 114 4.40 -12.34 10.19
C THR A 114 2.90 -12.52 10.39
N LEU A 115 2.40 -13.76 10.34
CA LEU A 115 0.98 -14.05 10.50
C LEU A 115 0.50 -13.88 11.96
N GLU A 116 1.32 -14.21 12.95
CA GLU A 116 0.99 -14.01 14.37
C GLU A 116 0.82 -12.52 14.68
N VAL A 117 1.70 -11.65 14.18
CA VAL A 117 1.56 -10.20 14.34
C VAL A 117 0.31 -9.70 13.61
N LEU A 118 0.03 -10.19 12.41
CA LEU A 118 -1.18 -9.82 11.66
C LEU A 118 -2.45 -10.18 12.43
N HIS A 119 -2.54 -11.41 12.93
CA HIS A 119 -3.69 -11.89 13.69
C HIS A 119 -3.85 -11.19 15.04
N ARG A 120 -2.76 -10.81 15.71
CA ARG A 120 -2.81 -9.99 16.93
C ARG A 120 -3.38 -8.59 16.72
N ASN A 121 -3.42 -8.12 15.48
CA ASN A 121 -4.06 -6.87 15.09
C ASN A 121 -5.46 -7.11 14.51
N ASP A 122 -6.09 -8.25 14.81
CA ASP A 122 -7.44 -8.63 14.37
C ASP A 122 -7.59 -8.64 12.84
N VAL A 123 -6.53 -8.94 12.07
CA VAL A 123 -6.62 -9.01 10.61
C VAL A 123 -6.42 -10.43 10.12
N VAL A 124 -7.32 -10.92 9.28
CA VAL A 124 -7.16 -12.14 8.50
C VAL A 124 -6.95 -11.76 7.03
N HIS A 125 -5.87 -12.26 6.42
CA HIS A 125 -5.52 -11.87 5.05
C HIS A 125 -6.43 -12.48 3.96
N GLY A 126 -6.87 -13.73 4.15
CA GLY A 126 -7.75 -14.43 3.19
C GLY A 126 -7.10 -14.91 1.88
N ASP A 127 -5.81 -14.62 1.62
CA ASP A 127 -5.08 -15.07 0.43
C ASP A 127 -3.59 -15.30 0.73
N ILE A 128 -3.28 -16.29 1.59
CA ILE A 128 -1.90 -16.60 1.96
C ILE A 128 -1.24 -17.47 0.89
N ARG A 129 -0.48 -16.83 0.01
CA ARG A 129 0.34 -17.48 -1.03
C ARG A 129 1.70 -16.81 -1.14
N LYS A 130 2.70 -17.55 -1.62
CA LYS A 130 4.09 -17.06 -1.74
C LYS A 130 4.22 -15.75 -2.53
N ALA A 131 3.39 -15.56 -3.56
CA ALA A 131 3.38 -14.35 -4.38
C ALA A 131 2.99 -13.07 -3.62
N ASN A 132 2.31 -13.21 -2.48
CA ASN A 132 1.89 -12.08 -1.64
C ASN A 132 2.93 -11.75 -0.56
N PHE A 133 4.08 -12.44 -0.56
CA PHE A 133 5.21 -12.11 0.31
C PHE A 133 6.30 -11.39 -0.48
N VAL A 134 6.81 -10.31 0.11
CA VAL A 134 7.91 -9.50 -0.43
C VAL A 134 8.98 -9.28 0.65
N ARG A 135 10.21 -8.97 0.22
CA ARG A 135 11.33 -8.64 1.09
C ARG A 135 11.53 -7.13 1.10
N SER A 136 11.66 -6.56 2.29
CA SER A 136 12.14 -5.19 2.42
C SER A 136 13.63 -5.09 2.03
N PRO A 137 14.15 -3.89 1.72
CA PRO A 137 15.58 -3.67 1.53
C PRO A 137 16.43 -4.09 2.74
N GLU A 138 15.85 -4.06 3.94
CA GLU A 138 16.47 -4.48 5.20
C GLU A 138 16.40 -6.01 5.42
N GLY A 139 15.83 -6.75 4.47
CA GLY A 139 15.71 -8.20 4.54
C GLY A 139 14.57 -8.69 5.43
N LYS A 140 13.58 -7.87 5.78
CA LYS A 140 12.38 -8.32 6.51
C LYS A 140 11.35 -8.94 5.56
N LEU A 141 10.63 -9.95 6.03
CA LEU A 141 9.52 -10.56 5.30
C LEU A 141 8.24 -9.75 5.52
N PHE A 142 7.69 -9.22 4.43
CA PHE A 142 6.46 -8.45 4.44
C PHE A 142 5.36 -9.16 3.67
N LEU A 143 4.12 -8.92 4.09
CA LEU A 143 2.90 -9.37 3.43
C LEU A 143 2.26 -8.19 2.68
N ILE A 144 1.74 -8.45 1.49
CA ILE A 144 1.08 -7.47 0.60
C ILE A 144 -0.22 -8.04 0.01
N ASP A 145 -0.99 -7.20 -0.68
CA ASP A 145 -2.21 -7.58 -1.40
C ASP A 145 -3.40 -7.91 -0.49
N PHE A 146 -3.87 -6.89 0.26
CA PHE A 146 -4.94 -7.04 1.25
C PHE A 146 -6.36 -6.91 0.67
N GLY A 147 -6.55 -7.05 -0.65
CA GLY A 147 -7.86 -6.89 -1.31
C GLY A 147 -8.96 -7.85 -0.80
N ARG A 148 -8.55 -9.01 -0.25
CA ARG A 148 -9.42 -10.06 0.29
C ARG A 148 -9.41 -10.14 1.82
N SER A 149 -8.73 -9.21 2.47
CA SER A 149 -8.53 -9.20 3.92
C SER A 149 -9.73 -8.66 4.69
N GLN A 150 -9.84 -9.08 5.94
CA GLN A 150 -10.94 -8.70 6.83
C GLN A 150 -10.41 -8.40 8.24
N ILE A 151 -11.06 -7.44 8.90
CA ILE A 151 -10.84 -7.15 10.31
C ILE A 151 -11.83 -7.98 11.11
N VAL A 152 -11.34 -8.88 11.96
CA VAL A 152 -12.07 -9.86 12.76
C VAL A 152 -12.08 -9.42 14.23
N ASN A 153 -12.83 -8.37 14.54
CA ASN A 153 -13.14 -7.99 15.93
C ASN A 153 -14.39 -8.73 16.42
#